data_AF-R6DLY6-F1
#
_entry.id   AF-R6DLY6-F1
#
_cell.length_a   1.000
_cell.length_b   1.000
_cell.length_c   1.000
_cell.angle_alpha   90.00
_cell.angle_beta   90.00
_cell.angle_gamma   90.00
#
_symmetry.space_group_name_H-M   'P 1'
#
loop_
_entity.id
_entity.type
_entity.pdbx_description
1 polymer ?
#
loop_
_entity_poly.entity_id
_entity_poly.type
_entity_poly.pdbx_seq_one_letter_code
_entity_poly.pdbx_strand_id
1 'polypeptide(L)'
;MEKRIAILGIIIEDTEVVSKVNELLHRQREYIIGRMGMPYKEKNISVISIVMDAPNDVISALSGKLGMLEGVSAKAVYSKK
;
A
#
# COMPACT_ATOMS: atom_id res chain seq x y z
N MET A 1 -10.50 -5.11 18.83
CA MET A 1 -10.77 -4.40 17.56
C MET A 1 -10.94 -5.43 16.48
N GLU A 2 -11.99 -5.32 15.68
CA GLU A 2 -12.26 -6.26 14.58
C GLU A 2 -11.29 -5.97 13.42
N LYS A 3 -10.61 -7.01 12.94
CA LYS A 3 -9.73 -6.90 11.77
C LYS A 3 -10.53 -7.16 10.51
N ARG A 4 -10.08 -6.58 9.39
CA ARG A 4 -10.66 -6.77 8.07
C ARG A 4 -9.59 -7.10 7.06
N ILE A 5 -9.94 -7.95 6.11
CA ILE A 5 -9.09 -8.23 4.95
C ILE A 5 -9.25 -7.10 3.94
N ALA A 6 -8.14 -6.53 3.48
CA ALA A 6 -8.13 -5.54 2.41
C ALA A 6 -6.95 -5.74 1.45
N ILE A 7 -7.12 -5.25 0.23
CA ILE A 7 -6.05 -5.09 -0.75
C ILE A 7 -5.77 -3.60 -0.89
N LEU A 8 -4.52 -3.21 -0.67
CA LEU A 8 -4.03 -1.86 -0.90
C LEU A 8 -3.24 -1.85 -2.21
N GLY A 9 -3.79 -1.17 -3.22
CA GLY A 9 -3.11 -0.90 -4.48
C GLY A 9 -2.34 0.42 -4.41
N ILE A 10 -1.07 0.40 -4.78
CA ILE A 10 -0.15 1.53 -4.73
C ILE A 10 0.49 1.68 -6.11
N ILE A 11 0.43 2.86 -6.70
CA ILE A 11 1.11 3.23 -7.94
C ILE A 11 2.13 4.31 -7.59
N ILE A 12 3.36 4.12 -8.04
CA ILE A 12 4.50 4.99 -7.78
C ILE A 12 5.03 5.49 -9.13
N GLU A 13 4.99 6.80 -9.33
CA GLU A 13 5.45 7.48 -10.55
C GLU A 13 6.88 8.03 -10.40
N ASP A 14 7.34 8.19 -9.17
CA ASP A 14 8.69 8.66 -8.84
C ASP A 14 9.47 7.59 -8.06
N THR A 15 10.60 7.15 -8.59
CA THR A 15 11.44 6.15 -7.94
C THR A 15 12.10 6.64 -6.65
N GLU A 16 12.27 7.95 -6.44
CA GLU A 16 12.88 8.51 -5.23
C GLU A 16 12.01 8.26 -3.98
N VAL A 17 10.70 8.18 -4.18
CA VAL A 17 9.72 7.98 -3.10
C VAL A 17 9.58 6.52 -2.64
N VAL A 18 10.15 5.57 -3.40
CA VAL A 18 10.04 4.13 -3.12
C VAL A 18 10.58 3.75 -1.74
N SER A 19 11.64 4.42 -1.29
CA SER A 19 12.22 4.22 0.05
C SER A 19 11.22 4.54 1.16
N LYS A 20 10.55 5.71 1.07
CA LYS A 20 9.52 6.17 2.00
C LYS A 20 8.30 5.27 2.00
N VAL A 21 7.86 4.83 0.81
CA VAL A 21 6.76 3.85 0.67
C VAL A 21 7.11 2.56 1.41
N ASN A 22 8.29 2.01 1.16
CA ASN A 22 8.74 0.77 1.81
C ASN A 22 8.84 0.91 3.33
N GLU A 23 9.27 2.07 3.84
CA GLU A 23 9.34 2.33 5.28
C GLU A 23 7.94 2.33 5.92
N LEU A 24 6.96 3.01 5.30
CA LEU A 24 5.57 3.02 5.77
C LEU A 24 4.97 1.61 5.79
N LEU A 25 5.22 0.82 4.75
CA LEU A 25 4.80 -0.57 4.67
C LEU A 25 5.49 -1.44 5.73
N HIS A 26 6.79 -1.25 5.95
CA HIS A 26 7.55 -2.02 6.94
C HIS A 26 7.03 -1.81 8.37
N ARG A 27 6.60 -0.59 8.71
CA ARG A 27 5.98 -0.28 10.01
C ARG A 27 4.68 -1.04 10.26
N GLN A 28 4.00 -1.51 9.20
CA GLN A 28 2.76 -2.27 9.28
C GLN A 28 2.95 -3.76 8.92
N ARG A 29 4.18 -4.27 8.92
CA ARG A 29 4.53 -5.62 8.43
C ARG A 29 3.75 -6.75 9.13
N GLU A 30 3.38 -6.58 10.39
CA GLU A 30 2.65 -7.59 11.17
C GLU A 30 1.24 -7.84 10.62
N TYR A 31 0.69 -6.88 9.88
CA TYR A 31 -0.64 -6.97 9.27
C TYR A 31 -0.59 -7.39 7.79
N ILE A 32 0.60 -7.48 7.19
CA ILE A 32 0.75 -7.81 5.76
C ILE A 32 0.74 -9.33 5.59
N ILE A 33 -0.29 -9.83 4.90
CA ILE A 33 -0.42 -11.25 4.52
C ILE A 33 0.48 -11.56 3.32
N GLY A 34 0.58 -10.62 2.38
CA GLY A 34 1.35 -10.79 1.17
C GLY A 34 1.54 -9.49 0.41
N ARG A 35 2.55 -9.46 -0.47
CA ARG A 35 2.82 -8.34 -1.35
C ARG A 35 3.26 -8.78 -2.73
N MET A 36 2.84 -8.04 -3.74
CA MET A 36 3.28 -8.20 -5.13
C MET A 36 3.77 -6.85 -5.64
N GLY A 37 4.99 -6.82 -6.19
CA GLY A 37 5.57 -5.64 -6.83
C GLY A 37 5.76 -5.90 -8.32
N MET A 38 5.35 -4.94 -9.14
CA MET A 38 5.39 -5.03 -10.60
C MET A 38 5.98 -3.72 -11.15
N PRO A 39 7.27 -3.70 -11.54
CA PRO A 39 7.82 -2.56 -12.26
C PRO A 39 7.23 -2.51 -13.67
N TYR A 40 6.64 -1.37 -14.05
CA TYR A 40 6.08 -1.14 -15.38
C TYR A 40 6.93 -0.10 -16.11
N LYS A 41 8.08 -0.57 -16.63
CA LYS A 41 9.12 0.27 -17.24
C LYS A 41 8.61 1.13 -18.40
N GLU A 42 7.71 0.60 -19.23
CA GLU A 42 7.15 1.32 -20.39
C GLU A 42 6.37 2.59 -20.01
N LYS A 43 5.86 2.64 -18.78
CA LYS A 43 5.16 3.82 -18.23
C LYS A 43 5.98 4.57 -17.19
N ASN A 44 7.22 4.13 -16.94
CA ASN A 44 8.07 4.64 -15.88
C ASN A 44 7.39 4.66 -14.50
N ILE A 45 6.60 3.63 -14.20
CA ILE A 45 5.92 3.50 -12.90
C ILE A 45 6.25 2.16 -12.22
N SER A 46 6.01 2.08 -10.92
CA SER A 46 6.01 0.83 -10.15
C SER A 46 4.66 0.63 -9.49
N VAL A 47 4.10 -0.57 -9.60
CA VAL A 47 2.85 -0.95 -8.95
C VAL A 47 3.14 -1.90 -7.80
N ILE A 48 2.60 -1.62 -6.62
CA ILE A 48 2.67 -2.49 -5.45
C ILE A 48 1.25 -2.82 -5.00
N SER A 49 0.97 -4.11 -4.82
CA SER A 49 -0.26 -4.61 -4.22
C SER A 49 0.07 -5.25 -2.88
N ILE A 50 -0.62 -4.84 -1.82
CA ILE A 50 -0.44 -5.36 -0.47
C ILE A 50 -1.77 -5.97 0.00
N VAL A 51 -1.74 -7.24 0.38
CA VAL A 51 -2.87 -7.89 1.07
C VAL A 51 -2.66 -7.75 2.57
N MET A 52 -3.65 -7.24 3.29
CA MET A 52 -3.57 -6.98 4.72
C MET A 52 -4.73 -7.61 5.50
N ASP A 53 -4.46 -8.07 6.72
CA ASP A 53 -5.44 -8.40 7.75
C ASP A 53 -5.18 -7.51 8.97
N ALA A 54 -5.86 -6.37 9.04
CA ALA A 54 -5.61 -5.32 10.03
C ALA A 54 -6.90 -4.64 10.50
N PRO A 55 -6.85 -3.91 11.63
CA PRO A 55 -7.90 -2.96 11.99
C PRO A 55 -8.14 -1.92 10.88
N ASN A 56 -9.40 -1.47 10.73
CA ASN A 56 -9.81 -0.57 9.66
C ASN A 56 -9.09 0.79 9.69
N ASP A 57 -8.83 1.31 10.88
CA ASP A 57 -8.07 2.54 11.13
C ASP A 57 -6.61 2.40 10.68
N VAL A 58 -5.99 1.23 10.87
CA VAL A 58 -4.64 0.95 10.39
C VAL A 58 -4.58 0.98 8.86
N ILE A 59 -5.51 0.28 8.19
CA ILE A 59 -5.58 0.25 6.70
C ILE A 59 -5.83 1.64 6.15
N SER A 60 -6.80 2.37 6.73
CA SER A 60 -7.17 3.72 6.30
C SER A 60 -6.02 4.71 6.51
N ALA A 61 -5.36 4.66 7.67
CA ALA A 61 -4.22 5.52 7.96
C ALA A 61 -3.02 5.23 7.05
N LEU A 62 -2.74 3.96 6.75
CA LEU A 62 -1.67 3.58 5.82
C LEU A 62 -1.97 4.06 4.40
N SER A 63 -3.18 3.81 3.89
CA SER A 63 -3.62 4.29 2.57
C SER A 63 -3.55 5.81 2.47
N GLY A 64 -3.99 6.53 3.51
CA GLY A 64 -3.91 8.00 3.56
C GLY A 64 -2.48 8.51 3.55
N LYS A 65 -1.61 7.97 4.42
CA LYS A 65 -0.19 8.37 4.48
C LYS A 65 0.54 8.13 3.17
N LEU A 66 0.28 7.01 2.50
CA LEU A 66 0.86 6.70 1.20
C LEU A 66 0.36 7.64 0.11
N GLY A 67 -0.95 7.94 0.07
CA GLY A 67 -1.53 8.87 -0.90
C GLY A 67 -1.15 10.34 -0.69
N MET A 68 -0.51 10.70 0.44
CA MET A 68 0.05 12.04 0.68
C MET A 68 1.47 12.19 0.15
N LEU A 69 2.13 11.10 -0.26
CA LEU A 69 3.45 11.17 -0.86
C LEU A 69 3.31 11.65 -2.31
N GLU A 70 4.08 12.66 -2.68
CA GLU A 70 4.14 13.15 -4.06
C GLU A 70 4.57 12.02 -5.00
N GLY A 71 3.89 11.90 -6.15
CA GLY A 71 4.11 10.82 -7.11
C GLY A 71 3.59 9.44 -6.65
N VAL A 72 2.74 9.36 -5.62
CA VAL A 72 2.14 8.11 -5.16
C VAL A 72 0.61 8.19 -5.15
N SER A 73 -0.02 7.19 -5.77
CA SER A 73 -1.46 6.94 -5.63
C SER A 73 -1.67 5.67 -4.82
N ALA A 74 -2.49 5.72 -3.77
CA ALA A 74 -2.81 4.56 -2.95
C ALA A 74 -4.33 4.44 -2.70
N LYS A 75 -4.89 3.25 -2.91
CA LYS A 75 -6.30 2.95 -2.63
C LYS A 75 -6.48 1.56 -2.00
N ALA A 76 -7.28 1.51 -0.95
CA ALA A 76 -7.69 0.26 -0.31
C ALA A 76 -9.04 -0.22 -0.85
N VAL A 77 -9.13 -1.52 -1.13
CA VAL A 77 -10.36 -2.25 -1.43
C VAL A 77 -10.58 -3.27 -0.31
N TYR A 78 -11.73 -3.18 0.35
CA TYR A 78 -12.06 -4.00 1.50
C TYR A 78 -12.81 -5.27 1.08
N SER A 79 -12.49 -6.38 1.74
CA SER A 79 -13.32 -7.59 1.71
C SER A 79 -14.71 -7.26 2.26
N LYS A 80 -15.73 -7.85 1.61
CA LYS A 80 -17.11 -7.85 2.10
C LYS A 80 -17.36 -8.93 3.17
N LYS A 81 -16.42 -9.86 3.30
CA LYS A 81 -16.40 -10.92 4.30
C LYS A 81 -15.62 -10.48 5.52
#